data_AF-A0A6A3XVP6-F1
#
_entry.id   AF-A0A6A3XVP6-F1
#
_cell.length_a   1.000
_cell.length_b   1.000
_cell.length_c   1.000
_cell.angle_alpha   90.00
_cell.angle_beta   90.00
_cell.angle_gamma   90.00
#
_symmetry.space_group_name_H-M   'P 1'
#
loop_
_entity.id
_entity.type
_entity.pdbx_description
1 polymer ?
#
loop_
_entity_poly.entity_id
_entity_poly.type
_entity_poly.pdbx_seq_one_letter_code
_entity_poly.pdbx_strand_id
1 'polypeptide(L)'
;MASPTTKPMPSLHLTIRSRLDTLRQQCHEVCGDSADGHARKLSTTGTTTPHPTHEFFSSVQLWKERSLHHTLEALDKVGSSSMDSHMEAIEDHEKAAKLLFDLTRVFLDRTWQSTNALLDAFADDLAGLVDGIVASKLEEQRLVHEVSVRSLKEENQRLTEALQGLRGVNGDLEGRLEVIESTPNAGGDAVLCNKLRSKLQSLVVRQHELSVGLEDAAQERLSHRRELEKTKTQLADTQKALALTRAMHDKETRQLAAMIQLSHAQVRQVLEASQKASENAADPRHQRQLESGQKTDFKRFR
;
A
#
# COMPACT_ATOMS: atom_id res chain seq x y z
N MET A 1 -23.59 -27.61 30.04
CA MET A 1 -22.60 -26.52 29.93
C MET A 1 -21.64 -26.91 28.81
N ALA A 2 -21.94 -26.53 27.57
CA ALA A 2 -21.09 -26.80 26.43
C ALA A 2 -20.14 -25.61 26.27
N SER A 3 -18.84 -25.84 26.43
CA SER A 3 -17.80 -24.85 26.19
C SER A 3 -17.77 -24.50 24.70
N PRO A 4 -17.78 -23.22 24.30
CA PRO A 4 -17.57 -22.87 22.91
C PRO A 4 -16.11 -23.18 22.58
N THR A 5 -15.91 -24.19 21.74
CA THR A 5 -14.61 -24.51 21.14
C THR A 5 -14.26 -23.42 20.15
N THR A 6 -13.76 -22.29 20.65
CA THR A 6 -13.06 -21.30 19.85
C THR A 6 -11.77 -21.92 19.36
N LYS A 7 -11.82 -22.64 18.24
CA LYS A 7 -10.62 -22.98 17.48
C LYS A 7 -9.92 -21.64 17.18
N PRO A 8 -8.65 -21.46 17.57
CA PRO A 8 -7.93 -20.23 17.25
C PRO A 8 -7.92 -20.11 15.72
N MET A 9 -8.50 -19.04 15.19
CA MET A 9 -8.39 -18.75 13.77
C MET A 9 -6.89 -18.69 13.43
N PRO A 10 -6.42 -19.43 12.40
CA PRO A 10 -5.07 -19.25 11.90
C PRO A 10 -4.86 -17.76 11.58
N SER A 11 -3.66 -17.24 11.84
CA SER A 11 -3.43 -15.80 11.66
C SER A 11 -3.83 -15.40 10.24
N LEU A 12 -4.56 -14.28 10.12
CA LEU A 12 -5.04 -13.72 8.85
C LEU A 12 -3.95 -13.79 7.77
N HIS A 13 -2.73 -13.41 8.17
CA HIS A 13 -1.55 -13.40 7.32
C HIS A 13 -1.17 -14.78 6.77
N LEU A 14 -1.30 -15.86 7.56
CA LEU A 14 -1.05 -17.24 7.09
C LEU A 14 -2.13 -17.69 6.10
N THR A 15 -3.38 -17.32 6.34
CA THR A 15 -4.51 -17.67 5.45
C THR A 15 -4.38 -16.94 4.10
N ILE A 16 -4.09 -15.64 4.13
CA ILE A 16 -3.85 -14.83 2.92
C ILE A 16 -2.66 -15.40 2.14
N ARG A 17 -1.56 -15.73 2.82
CA ARG A 17 -0.37 -16.30 2.18
C ARG A 17 -0.67 -17.63 1.49
N SER A 18 -1.38 -18.54 2.14
CA SER A 18 -1.79 -19.81 1.54
C SER A 18 -2.69 -19.62 0.31
N ARG A 19 -3.58 -18.63 0.34
CA ARG A 19 -4.46 -18.32 -0.81
C ARG A 19 -3.71 -17.67 -1.96
N LEU A 20 -2.74 -16.80 -1.67
CA LEU A 20 -1.81 -16.25 -2.68
C LEU A 20 -0.96 -17.34 -3.34
N ASP A 21 -0.47 -18.30 -2.56
CA ASP A 21 0.29 -19.44 -3.10
C ASP A 21 -0.59 -20.29 -4.03
N THR A 22 -1.88 -20.45 -3.70
CA THR A 22 -2.87 -21.15 -4.54
C THR A 22 -3.15 -20.39 -5.84
N LEU A 23 -3.40 -19.07 -5.75
CA LEU A 23 -3.61 -18.21 -6.93
C LEU A 23 -2.38 -18.25 -7.85
N ARG A 24 -1.18 -18.18 -7.27
CA ARG A 24 0.07 -18.29 -8.01
C ARG A 24 0.13 -19.59 -8.79
N GLN A 25 -0.17 -20.72 -8.15
CA GLN A 25 -0.17 -22.03 -8.79
C GLN A 25 -1.20 -22.09 -9.93
N GLN A 26 -2.43 -21.64 -9.71
CA GLN A 26 -3.49 -21.60 -10.73
C GLN A 26 -3.11 -20.73 -11.93
N CYS A 27 -2.47 -19.57 -11.70
CA CYS A 27 -1.97 -18.73 -12.78
C CYS A 27 -0.85 -19.41 -13.58
N HIS A 28 0.04 -20.19 -12.94
CA HIS A 28 1.08 -20.93 -13.65
C HIS A 28 0.48 -22.06 -14.51
N GLU A 29 -0.55 -22.76 -14.00
CA GLU A 29 -1.28 -23.81 -14.73
C GLU A 29 -1.98 -23.24 -15.99
N VAL A 30 -2.57 -22.04 -15.89
CA VAL A 30 -3.21 -21.34 -17.02
C VAL A 30 -2.17 -20.88 -18.07
N CYS A 31 -0.98 -20.48 -17.64
CA CYS A 31 0.10 -20.04 -18.52
C CYS A 31 0.85 -21.20 -19.22
N GLY A 32 0.57 -22.46 -18.86
CA GLY A 32 1.15 -23.63 -19.52
C GLY A 32 2.58 -23.99 -19.08
N ASP A 33 3.07 -23.44 -17.97
CA ASP A 33 4.32 -23.90 -17.35
C ASP A 33 4.05 -25.23 -16.63
N SER A 34 4.26 -26.36 -17.32
CA SER A 34 4.37 -27.65 -16.63
C SER A 34 5.49 -27.56 -15.59
N ALA A 35 5.20 -28.03 -14.39
CA ALA A 35 6.05 -27.94 -13.19
C ALA A 35 7.44 -28.60 -13.28
N ASP A 36 7.85 -29.09 -14.44
CA ASP A 36 9.16 -29.70 -14.70
C ASP A 36 9.88 -29.00 -15.85
N GLY A 37 10.74 -28.03 -15.55
CA GLY A 37 11.67 -27.49 -16.55
C GLY A 37 12.15 -26.07 -16.31
N HIS A 38 13.19 -25.93 -15.48
CA HIS A 38 14.04 -24.74 -15.35
C HIS A 38 13.32 -23.39 -15.16
N ALA A 39 13.27 -22.96 -13.90
CA ALA A 39 13.16 -21.55 -13.53
C ALA A 39 14.29 -20.75 -14.19
N ARG A 40 14.06 -20.28 -15.43
CA ARG A 40 14.93 -19.32 -16.08
C ARG A 40 14.73 -18.02 -15.31
N LYS A 41 15.74 -17.68 -14.49
CA LYS A 41 15.82 -16.41 -13.76
C LYS A 41 15.47 -15.28 -14.72
N LEU A 42 14.26 -14.74 -14.60
CA LEU A 42 13.88 -13.48 -15.23
C LEU A 42 14.75 -12.41 -14.59
N SER A 43 15.80 -12.02 -15.31
CA SER A 43 16.66 -10.89 -14.98
C SER A 43 15.80 -9.63 -14.99
N THR A 44 15.48 -9.14 -13.79
CA THR A 44 15.02 -7.77 -13.56
C THR A 44 16.16 -6.82 -13.87
N THR A 45 16.33 -6.49 -15.15
CA THR A 45 17.02 -5.28 -15.59
C THR A 45 15.99 -4.34 -16.16
N GLY A 46 15.75 -3.26 -15.43
CA GLY A 46 14.90 -2.16 -15.87
C GLY A 46 15.40 -1.63 -17.21
N THR A 47 14.58 -1.82 -18.23
CA THR A 47 14.68 -1.13 -19.51
C THR A 47 13.27 -1.20 -20.07
N THR A 48 12.77 -0.10 -20.64
CA THR A 48 11.51 -0.02 -21.36
C THR A 48 11.43 -1.14 -22.40
N THR A 49 10.87 -2.28 -22.00
CA THR A 49 10.66 -3.42 -22.87
C THR A 49 9.41 -3.13 -23.70
N PRO A 50 9.49 -3.25 -25.03
CA PRO A 50 8.29 -3.26 -25.84
C PRO A 50 7.36 -4.37 -25.34
N HIS A 51 6.05 -4.15 -25.44
CA HIS A 51 5.04 -5.09 -24.97
C HIS A 51 5.39 -6.52 -25.45
N PRO A 52 5.36 -7.56 -24.59
CA PRO A 52 5.77 -8.92 -24.96
C PRO A 52 5.06 -9.48 -26.20
N THR A 53 3.88 -8.94 -26.51
CA THR A 53 3.13 -9.21 -27.75
C THR A 53 3.83 -8.66 -29.00
N HIS A 54 4.43 -7.48 -28.93
CA HIS A 54 5.17 -6.83 -30.03
C HIS A 54 6.44 -7.61 -30.42
N GLU A 55 7.19 -8.12 -29.44
CA GLU A 55 8.37 -8.95 -29.69
C GLU A 55 7.99 -10.32 -30.30
N PHE A 56 6.85 -10.88 -29.89
CA PHE A 56 6.34 -12.13 -30.45
C PHE A 56 5.86 -11.96 -31.90
N PHE A 57 5.10 -10.91 -32.19
CA PHE A 57 4.63 -10.64 -33.55
C PHE A 57 5.79 -10.36 -34.51
N SER A 58 6.84 -9.69 -34.04
CA SER A 58 8.11 -9.54 -34.75
C SER A 58 8.78 -10.90 -35.00
N SER A 59 8.74 -11.82 -34.03
CA SER A 59 9.32 -13.16 -34.17
C SER A 59 8.58 -14.04 -35.18
N VAL A 60 7.25 -13.98 -35.25
CA VAL A 60 6.46 -14.70 -36.28
C VAL A 60 6.75 -14.15 -37.67
N GLN A 61 6.87 -12.82 -37.80
CA GLN A 61 7.25 -12.18 -39.07
C GLN A 61 8.67 -12.58 -39.51
N LEU A 62 9.63 -12.58 -38.59
CA LEU A 62 11.00 -13.03 -38.86
C LEU A 62 11.06 -14.52 -39.21
N TRP A 63 10.24 -15.35 -38.56
CA TRP A 63 10.12 -16.77 -38.91
C TRP A 63 9.60 -16.94 -40.35
N LYS A 64 8.54 -16.21 -40.70
CA LYS A 64 7.96 -16.22 -42.06
C LYS A 64 8.99 -15.84 -43.11
N GLU A 65 9.71 -14.74 -42.90
CA GLU A 65 10.75 -14.27 -43.83
C GLU A 65 11.88 -15.29 -43.99
N ARG A 66 12.34 -15.87 -42.88
CA ARG A 66 13.41 -16.89 -42.89
C ARG A 66 12.96 -18.19 -43.53
N SER A 67 11.81 -18.73 -43.18
CA SER A 67 11.35 -20.02 -43.74
C SER A 67 10.97 -19.89 -45.21
N LEU A 68 10.38 -18.75 -45.61
CA LEU A 68 10.10 -18.47 -47.01
C LEU A 68 11.40 -18.41 -47.83
N HIS A 69 12.41 -17.70 -47.33
CA HIS A 69 13.72 -17.63 -47.98
C HIS A 69 14.36 -19.02 -48.18
N HIS A 70 14.33 -19.87 -47.15
CA HIS A 70 14.86 -21.24 -47.24
C HIS A 70 14.07 -22.11 -48.23
N THR A 71 12.74 -21.93 -48.29
CA THR A 71 11.87 -22.68 -49.21
C THR A 71 12.11 -22.28 -50.66
N LEU A 72 12.25 -20.98 -50.93
CA LEU A 72 12.58 -20.47 -52.27
C LEU A 72 13.98 -20.92 -52.72
N GLU A 73 14.99 -20.84 -51.85
CA GLU A 73 16.32 -21.38 -52.16
C GLU A 73 16.32 -22.88 -52.47
N ALA A 74 15.47 -23.66 -51.80
CA ALA A 74 15.35 -25.10 -52.05
C ALA A 74 14.68 -25.38 -53.42
N LEU A 75 13.66 -24.60 -53.79
CA LEU A 75 12.99 -24.70 -55.09
C LEU A 75 13.94 -24.35 -56.25
N ASP A 76 14.75 -23.30 -56.08
CA ASP A 76 15.80 -22.92 -57.03
C ASP A 76 16.84 -24.05 -57.21
N LYS A 77 17.27 -24.69 -56.12
CA LYS A 77 18.27 -25.78 -56.14
C LYS A 77 17.76 -27.05 -56.83
N VAL A 78 16.45 -27.31 -56.79
CA VAL A 78 15.82 -28.50 -57.43
C VAL A 78 15.51 -28.25 -58.91
N GLY A 79 15.78 -27.05 -59.44
CA GLY A 79 15.54 -26.69 -60.84
C GLY A 79 14.06 -26.40 -61.14
N SER A 80 13.23 -26.24 -60.10
CA SER A 80 11.83 -25.84 -60.20
C SER A 80 11.71 -24.33 -60.45
N SER A 81 12.23 -23.84 -61.58
CA SER A 81 12.23 -22.42 -61.94
C SER A 81 10.87 -21.89 -62.46
N SER A 82 9.77 -22.61 -62.21
CA SER A 82 8.43 -22.13 -62.54
C SER A 82 8.04 -21.02 -61.58
N MET A 83 7.73 -19.84 -62.13
CA MET A 83 7.22 -18.69 -61.38
C MET A 83 5.97 -19.06 -60.56
N ASP A 84 5.18 -20.01 -61.03
CA ASP A 84 3.96 -20.47 -60.36
C ASP A 84 4.27 -21.22 -59.05
N SER A 85 5.33 -22.04 -59.02
CA SER A 85 5.75 -22.77 -57.80
C SER A 85 6.27 -21.83 -56.71
N HIS A 86 6.96 -20.75 -57.09
CA HIS A 86 7.40 -19.71 -56.14
C HIS A 86 6.22 -18.90 -55.60
N MET A 87 5.26 -18.57 -56.45
CA MET A 87 4.05 -17.85 -56.05
C MET A 87 3.20 -18.68 -55.09
N GLU A 88 3.01 -19.97 -55.35
CA GLU A 88 2.30 -20.89 -54.46
C GLU A 88 2.99 -20.99 -53.08
N ALA A 89 4.33 -21.11 -53.05
CA ALA A 89 5.09 -21.14 -51.80
C ALA A 89 4.96 -19.83 -50.99
N ILE A 90 4.93 -18.67 -51.65
CA ILE A 90 4.70 -17.37 -50.99
C ILE A 90 3.29 -17.31 -50.40
N GLU A 91 2.27 -17.70 -51.16
CA GLU A 91 0.88 -17.70 -50.70
C GLU A 91 0.67 -18.62 -49.50
N ASP A 92 1.27 -19.81 -49.51
CA ASP A 92 1.13 -20.77 -48.40
C ASP A 92 1.86 -20.29 -47.14
N HIS A 93 2.99 -19.62 -47.27
CA HIS A 93 3.68 -18.99 -46.13
C HIS A 93 2.89 -17.80 -45.56
N GLU A 94 2.21 -17.01 -46.41
CA GLU A 94 1.30 -15.96 -45.95
C GLU A 94 0.12 -16.54 -45.17
N LYS A 95 -0.51 -17.60 -45.71
CA LYS A 95 -1.63 -18.29 -45.05
C LYS A 95 -1.19 -18.92 -43.72
N ALA A 96 -0.04 -19.58 -43.68
CA ALA A 96 0.52 -20.21 -42.48
C ALA A 96 0.87 -19.18 -41.41
N ALA A 97 1.54 -18.07 -41.78
CA ALA A 97 1.85 -17.00 -40.85
C ALA A 97 0.56 -16.39 -40.27
N LYS A 98 -0.43 -16.08 -41.11
CA LYS A 98 -1.73 -15.57 -40.67
C LYS A 98 -2.42 -16.52 -39.69
N LEU A 99 -2.42 -17.82 -39.97
CA LEU A 99 -2.99 -18.82 -39.08
C LEU A 99 -2.25 -18.90 -37.74
N LEU A 100 -0.92 -18.80 -37.74
CA LEU A 100 -0.12 -18.72 -36.50
C LEU A 100 -0.44 -17.46 -35.70
N PHE A 101 -0.58 -16.30 -36.36
CA PHE A 101 -0.98 -15.05 -35.72
C PHE A 101 -2.35 -15.19 -35.06
N ASP A 102 -3.35 -15.72 -35.77
CA ASP A 102 -4.71 -15.89 -35.26
C ASP A 102 -4.77 -16.87 -34.09
N LEU A 103 -4.09 -18.03 -34.20
CA LEU A 103 -4.01 -19.02 -33.12
C LEU A 103 -3.36 -18.44 -31.85
N THR A 104 -2.25 -17.70 -32.01
CA THR A 104 -1.58 -17.06 -30.87
C THR A 104 -2.46 -16.00 -30.24
N ARG A 105 -3.14 -15.18 -31.04
CA ARG A 105 -4.03 -14.14 -30.52
C ARG A 105 -5.16 -14.75 -29.70
N VAL A 106 -5.78 -15.83 -30.18
CA VAL A 106 -6.83 -16.57 -29.46
C VAL A 106 -6.29 -17.17 -28.16
N PHE A 107 -5.08 -17.75 -28.18
CA PHE A 107 -4.43 -18.26 -26.98
C PHE A 107 -4.19 -17.15 -25.95
N LEU A 108 -3.61 -16.02 -26.36
CA LEU A 108 -3.35 -14.87 -25.48
C LEU A 108 -4.64 -14.32 -24.86
N ASP A 109 -5.69 -14.15 -25.66
CA ASP A 109 -6.98 -13.65 -25.19
C ASP A 109 -7.61 -14.63 -24.17
N ARG A 110 -7.58 -15.94 -24.46
CA ARG A 110 -8.09 -16.97 -23.54
C ARG A 110 -7.30 -17.02 -22.24
N THR A 111 -5.98 -16.94 -22.30
CA THR A 111 -5.10 -16.94 -21.11
C THR A 111 -5.35 -15.68 -20.30
N TRP A 112 -5.41 -14.51 -20.94
CA TRP A 112 -5.73 -13.24 -20.31
C TRP A 112 -7.07 -13.25 -19.59
N GLN A 113 -8.13 -13.73 -20.26
CA GLN A 113 -9.46 -13.86 -19.67
C GLN A 113 -9.47 -14.82 -18.48
N SER A 114 -8.80 -15.98 -18.62
CA SER A 114 -8.70 -16.97 -17.54
C SER A 114 -7.95 -16.42 -16.33
N THR A 115 -6.82 -15.74 -16.54
CA THR A 115 -6.04 -15.12 -15.45
C THR A 115 -6.82 -14.02 -14.76
N ASN A 116 -7.51 -13.16 -15.51
CA ASN A 116 -8.34 -12.11 -14.90
C ASN A 116 -9.50 -12.70 -14.09
N ALA A 117 -10.17 -13.75 -14.59
CA ALA A 117 -11.23 -14.42 -13.84
C ALA A 117 -10.71 -15.02 -12.51
N LEU A 118 -9.49 -15.56 -12.49
CA LEU A 118 -8.84 -16.03 -11.26
C LEU A 118 -8.50 -14.88 -10.30
N LEU A 119 -8.04 -13.75 -10.82
CA LEU A 119 -7.76 -12.55 -10.01
C LEU A 119 -9.03 -11.97 -9.40
N ASP A 120 -10.11 -11.88 -10.16
CA ASP A 120 -11.41 -11.39 -9.71
C ASP A 120 -11.99 -12.31 -8.62
N ALA A 121 -11.97 -13.63 -8.85
CA ALA A 121 -12.42 -14.60 -7.85
C ALA A 121 -11.60 -14.55 -6.56
N PHE A 122 -10.28 -14.32 -6.67
CA PHE A 122 -9.42 -14.13 -5.50
C PHE A 122 -9.72 -12.81 -4.76
N ALA A 123 -10.03 -11.74 -5.49
CA ALA A 123 -10.43 -10.47 -4.89
C ALA A 123 -11.75 -10.61 -4.12
N ASP A 124 -12.74 -11.30 -4.69
CA ASP A 124 -14.02 -11.60 -4.04
C ASP A 124 -13.82 -12.46 -2.77
N ASP A 125 -12.97 -13.49 -2.84
CA ASP A 125 -12.65 -14.35 -1.70
C ASP A 125 -11.91 -13.59 -0.58
N LEU A 126 -11.02 -12.65 -0.93
CA LEU A 126 -10.39 -11.75 0.04
C LEU A 126 -11.40 -10.79 0.67
N ALA A 127 -12.29 -10.21 -0.12
CA ALA A 127 -13.33 -9.31 0.37
C ALA A 127 -14.24 -10.03 1.38
N GLY A 128 -14.71 -11.24 1.02
CA GLY A 128 -15.53 -12.07 1.92
C GLY A 128 -14.81 -12.44 3.22
N LEU A 129 -13.50 -12.70 3.16
CA LEU A 129 -12.70 -13.00 4.36
C LEU A 129 -12.54 -11.78 5.26
N VAL A 130 -12.32 -10.59 4.69
CA VAL A 130 -12.25 -9.33 5.45
C VAL A 130 -13.61 -9.01 6.09
N ASP A 131 -14.69 -9.11 5.32
CA ASP A 131 -16.05 -8.86 5.80
C ASP A 131 -16.43 -9.79 6.95
N GLY A 132 -16.09 -11.09 6.86
CA GLY A 132 -16.31 -12.05 7.93
C GLY A 132 -15.57 -11.69 9.22
N ILE A 133 -14.36 -11.16 9.12
CA ILE A 133 -13.56 -10.74 10.28
C ILE A 133 -14.12 -9.46 10.89
N VAL A 134 -14.46 -8.48 10.06
CA VAL A 134 -15.07 -7.22 10.51
C VAL A 134 -16.41 -7.51 11.20
N ALA A 135 -17.27 -8.33 10.61
CA ALA A 135 -18.55 -8.72 11.21
C ALA A 135 -18.36 -9.43 12.56
N SER A 136 -17.42 -10.37 12.64
CA SER A 136 -17.10 -11.09 13.89
C SER A 136 -16.60 -10.12 14.98
N LYS A 137 -15.70 -9.19 14.63
CA LYS A 137 -15.16 -8.20 15.56
C LYS A 137 -16.21 -7.19 16.02
N LEU A 138 -17.11 -6.78 15.13
CA LEU A 138 -18.23 -5.90 15.48
C LEU A 138 -19.18 -6.60 16.44
N GLU A 139 -19.49 -7.89 16.24
CA GLU A 139 -20.34 -8.65 17.16
C GLU A 139 -19.68 -8.85 18.53
N GLU A 140 -18.37 -9.13 18.56
CA GLU A 140 -17.60 -9.18 19.82
C GLU A 140 -17.66 -7.84 20.57
N GLN A 141 -17.41 -6.72 19.88
CA GLN A 141 -17.51 -5.38 20.47
C GLN A 141 -18.92 -5.06 20.96
N ARG A 142 -19.94 -5.45 20.20
CA ARG A 142 -21.34 -5.28 20.57
C ARG A 142 -21.65 -6.02 21.88
N LEU A 143 -21.23 -7.29 22.01
CA LEU A 143 -21.43 -8.08 23.22
C LEU A 143 -20.75 -7.44 24.44
N VAL A 144 -19.50 -6.97 24.28
CA VAL A 144 -18.77 -6.25 25.34
C VAL A 144 -19.52 -4.99 25.73
N HIS A 145 -19.97 -4.20 24.76
CA HIS A 145 -20.74 -2.98 25.01
C HIS A 145 -22.05 -3.27 25.75
N GLU A 146 -22.80 -4.30 25.35
CA GLU A 146 -24.04 -4.70 26.03
C GLU A 146 -23.79 -5.10 27.50
N VAL A 147 -22.70 -5.82 27.78
CA VAL A 147 -22.31 -6.17 29.16
C VAL A 147 -21.93 -4.92 29.96
N SER A 148 -21.12 -4.02 29.39
CA SER A 148 -20.73 -2.77 30.06
C SER A 148 -21.93 -1.86 30.34
N VAL A 149 -22.86 -1.71 29.39
CA VAL A 149 -24.08 -0.93 29.57
C VAL A 149 -24.95 -1.52 30.69
N ARG A 150 -25.06 -2.86 30.76
CA ARG A 150 -25.80 -3.52 31.84
C ARG A 150 -25.17 -3.24 33.20
N SER A 151 -23.85 -3.40 33.31
CA SER A 151 -23.10 -3.11 34.54
C SER A 151 -23.27 -1.65 34.98
N LEU A 152 -23.16 -0.69 34.05
CA LEU A 152 -23.34 0.73 34.35
C LEU A 152 -24.77 1.06 34.79
N LYS A 153 -25.79 0.40 34.21
CA LYS A 153 -27.18 0.56 34.67
C LYS A 153 -27.37 0.04 36.09
N GLU A 154 -26.81 -1.13 36.41
CA GLU A 154 -26.86 -1.70 37.76
C GLU A 154 -26.13 -0.83 38.80
N GLU A 155 -24.98 -0.27 38.43
CA GLU A 155 -24.24 0.64 39.31
C GLU A 155 -24.96 1.98 39.50
N ASN A 156 -25.55 2.54 38.45
CA ASN A 156 -26.35 3.75 38.54
C ASN A 156 -27.58 3.55 39.46
N GLN A 157 -28.24 2.40 39.33
CA GLN A 157 -29.33 2.02 40.23
C GLN A 157 -28.87 1.94 41.69
N ARG A 158 -27.75 1.25 41.95
CA ARG A 158 -27.15 1.17 43.30
C ARG A 158 -26.78 2.54 43.88
N LEU A 159 -26.20 3.42 43.07
CA LEU A 159 -25.86 4.79 43.49
C LEU A 159 -27.11 5.61 43.78
N THR A 160 -28.17 5.44 43.00
CA THR A 160 -29.46 6.12 43.20
C THR A 160 -30.12 5.68 44.52
N GLU A 161 -30.10 4.38 44.81
CA GLU A 161 -30.59 3.82 46.07
C GLU A 161 -29.77 4.33 47.27
N ALA A 162 -28.44 4.36 47.14
CA ALA A 162 -27.55 4.90 48.18
C ALA A 162 -27.80 6.40 48.43
N LEU A 163 -28.02 7.18 47.37
CA LEU A 163 -28.37 8.61 47.49
C LEU A 163 -29.72 8.83 48.18
N GLN A 164 -30.72 8.01 47.88
CA GLN A 164 -32.01 8.05 48.58
C GLN A 164 -31.85 7.68 50.06
N GLY A 165 -31.08 6.63 50.36
CA GLY A 165 -30.77 6.24 51.74
C GLY A 165 -30.09 7.36 52.53
N LEU A 166 -29.06 7.99 51.94
CA LEU A 166 -28.36 9.13 52.56
C LEU A 166 -29.27 10.34 52.76
N ARG A 167 -30.16 10.66 51.81
CA ARG A 167 -31.15 11.74 52.01
C ARG A 167 -32.09 11.44 53.17
N GLY A 168 -32.54 10.19 53.31
CA GLY A 168 -33.38 9.78 54.43
C GLY A 168 -32.69 9.97 55.78
N VAL A 169 -31.43 9.52 55.89
CA VAL A 169 -30.61 9.72 57.10
C VAL A 169 -30.38 11.19 57.39
N ASN A 170 -30.08 11.99 56.35
CA ASN A 170 -29.85 13.42 56.53
C ASN A 170 -31.12 14.14 57.02
N GLY A 171 -32.30 13.78 56.50
CA GLY A 171 -33.58 14.30 56.98
C GLY A 171 -33.88 13.94 58.44
N ASP A 172 -33.57 12.71 58.87
CA ASP A 172 -33.68 12.30 60.29
C ASP A 172 -32.74 13.11 61.19
N LEU A 173 -31.49 13.29 60.76
CA LEU A 173 -30.52 14.10 61.49
C LEU A 173 -30.93 15.57 61.58
N GLU A 174 -31.45 16.16 60.51
CA GLU A 174 -31.98 17.53 60.50
C GLU A 174 -33.15 17.68 61.49
N GLY A 175 -34.11 16.75 61.48
CA GLY A 175 -35.23 16.77 62.44
C GLY A 175 -34.76 16.62 63.89
N ARG A 176 -33.78 15.76 64.16
CA ARG A 176 -33.17 15.65 65.50
C ARG A 176 -32.45 16.93 65.92
N LEU A 177 -31.84 17.62 64.97
CA LEU A 177 -31.12 18.88 65.21
C LEU A 177 -32.11 20.00 65.55
N GLU A 178 -33.25 20.08 64.85
CA GLU A 178 -34.34 21.01 65.12
C GLU A 178 -34.96 20.79 66.52
N VAL A 179 -35.13 19.54 66.94
CA VAL A 179 -35.60 19.19 68.30
C VAL A 179 -34.61 19.65 69.38
N ILE A 180 -33.31 19.52 69.12
CA ILE A 180 -32.25 19.96 70.04
C ILE A 180 -32.16 21.49 70.10
N GLU A 181 -32.35 22.19 68.97
CA GLU A 181 -32.33 23.66 68.91
C GLU A 181 -33.58 24.30 69.53
N SER A 182 -34.71 23.60 69.53
CA SER A 182 -35.97 24.08 70.10
C SER A 182 -36.17 23.77 71.59
N THR A 183 -35.27 23.03 72.24
CA THR A 183 -35.42 22.67 73.67
C THR A 183 -34.81 23.73 74.62
N PRO A 184 -35.60 24.43 75.47
CA PRO A 184 -35.13 25.64 76.16
C PRO A 184 -34.17 25.43 77.35
N ASN A 185 -34.06 24.21 77.89
CA ASN A 185 -33.35 23.94 79.16
C ASN A 185 -32.12 23.00 79.03
N ALA A 186 -31.70 22.64 77.82
CA ALA A 186 -30.63 21.67 77.61
C ALA A 186 -29.25 22.34 77.46
N GLY A 187 -28.69 22.91 78.53
CA GLY A 187 -27.25 23.21 78.65
C GLY A 187 -26.55 23.80 77.40
N GLY A 188 -27.26 24.66 76.67
CA GLY A 188 -26.98 24.98 75.26
C GLY A 188 -25.62 25.62 75.03
N ASP A 189 -25.13 26.40 75.98
CA ASP A 189 -23.86 27.12 75.82
C ASP A 189 -22.63 26.21 75.77
N ALA A 190 -22.58 25.14 76.57
CA ALA A 190 -21.43 24.24 76.58
C ALA A 190 -21.40 23.33 75.34
N VAL A 191 -22.58 22.87 74.89
CA VAL A 191 -22.72 22.04 73.69
C VAL A 191 -22.50 22.87 72.43
N LEU A 192 -23.00 24.11 72.38
CA LEU A 192 -22.74 25.06 71.30
C LEU A 192 -21.25 25.41 71.24
N CYS A 193 -20.61 25.68 72.38
CA CYS A 193 -19.16 25.92 72.44
C CYS A 193 -18.36 24.71 71.94
N ASN A 194 -18.74 23.47 72.30
CA ASN A 194 -18.08 22.26 71.82
C ASN A 194 -18.31 22.04 70.31
N LYS A 195 -19.53 22.27 69.80
CA LYS A 195 -19.85 22.22 68.36
C LYS A 195 -19.09 23.28 67.57
N LEU A 196 -19.03 24.51 68.07
CA LEU A 196 -18.27 25.60 67.45
C LEU A 196 -16.77 25.29 67.45
N ARG A 197 -16.25 24.71 68.53
CA ARG A 197 -14.84 24.27 68.61
C ARG A 197 -14.54 23.13 67.62
N SER A 198 -15.43 22.15 67.49
CA SER A 198 -15.31 21.08 66.50
C SER A 198 -15.41 21.59 65.06
N LYS A 199 -16.37 22.50 64.78
CA LYS A 199 -16.48 23.17 63.48
C LYS A 199 -15.23 24.00 63.16
N LEU A 200 -14.71 24.75 64.12
CA LEU A 200 -13.46 25.51 63.96
C LEU A 200 -12.29 24.57 63.63
N GLN A 201 -12.15 23.45 64.36
CA GLN A 201 -11.12 22.45 64.05
C GLN A 201 -11.29 21.86 62.65
N SER A 202 -12.52 21.53 62.23
CA SER A 202 -12.78 21.02 60.88
C SER A 202 -12.45 22.05 59.80
N LEU A 203 -12.72 23.34 60.04
CA LEU A 203 -12.40 24.43 59.12
C LEU A 203 -10.89 24.67 59.05
N VAL A 204 -10.17 24.56 60.15
CA VAL A 204 -8.70 24.65 60.17
C VAL A 204 -8.07 23.51 59.39
N VAL A 205 -8.56 22.28 59.57
CA VAL A 205 -8.11 21.11 58.76
C VAL A 205 -8.42 21.34 57.29
N ARG A 206 -9.64 21.73 56.94
CA ARG A 206 -10.06 22.05 55.57
C ARG A 206 -9.22 23.16 54.94
N GLN A 207 -8.91 24.21 55.70
CA GLN A 207 -8.06 25.31 55.25
C GLN A 207 -6.64 24.81 54.98
N HIS A 208 -6.10 23.96 55.86
CA HIS A 208 -4.78 23.37 55.66
C HIS A 208 -4.75 22.47 54.41
N GLU A 209 -5.75 21.60 54.23
CA GLU A 209 -5.91 20.76 53.03
C GLU A 209 -5.97 21.60 51.75
N LEU A 210 -6.75 22.68 51.75
CA LEU A 210 -6.85 23.59 50.60
C LEU A 210 -5.54 24.33 50.34
N SER A 211 -4.81 24.73 51.37
CA SER A 211 -3.48 25.36 51.22
C SER A 211 -2.48 24.39 50.62
N VAL A 212 -2.42 23.14 51.11
CA VAL A 212 -1.55 22.10 50.56
C VAL A 212 -1.93 21.81 49.11
N GLY A 213 -3.22 21.63 48.80
CA GLY A 213 -3.67 21.42 47.43
C GLY A 213 -3.35 22.60 46.49
N LEU A 214 -3.33 23.82 47.01
CA LEU A 214 -2.93 25.01 46.23
C LEU A 214 -1.41 25.04 45.99
N GLU A 215 -0.60 24.64 46.96
CA GLU A 215 0.84 24.47 46.81
C GLU A 215 1.18 23.37 45.78
N ASP A 216 0.50 22.23 45.85
CA ASP A 216 0.65 21.13 44.89
C ASP A 216 0.27 21.57 43.48
N ALA A 217 -0.88 22.23 43.30
CA ALA A 217 -1.31 22.76 42.01
C ALA A 217 -0.34 23.83 41.48
N ALA A 218 0.23 24.65 42.36
CA ALA A 218 1.25 25.62 41.97
C ALA A 218 2.54 24.94 41.48
N GLN A 219 2.94 23.85 42.13
CA GLN A 219 4.10 23.06 41.76
C GLN A 219 3.89 22.29 40.45
N GLU A 220 2.72 21.66 40.26
CA GLU A 220 2.34 21.04 38.99
C GLU A 220 2.34 22.05 37.84
N ARG A 221 1.78 23.24 38.07
CA ARG A 221 1.80 24.32 37.06
C ARG A 221 3.24 24.73 36.69
N LEU A 222 4.16 24.77 37.65
CA LEU A 222 5.58 25.03 37.38
C LEU A 222 6.22 23.88 36.59
N SER A 223 5.88 22.63 36.92
CA SER A 223 6.34 21.44 36.18
C SER A 223 5.87 21.48 34.73
N HIS A 224 4.57 21.64 34.50
CA HIS A 224 3.98 21.76 33.17
C HIS A 224 4.54 22.94 32.38
N ARG A 225 4.85 24.07 33.04
CA ARG A 225 5.52 25.19 32.38
C ARG A 225 6.92 24.81 31.88
N ARG A 226 7.69 24.05 32.67
CA ARG A 226 9.02 23.56 32.25
C ARG A 226 8.91 22.56 31.11
N GLU A 227 7.94 21.65 31.15
CA GLU A 227 7.66 20.70 30.06
C GLU A 227 7.23 21.41 28.78
N LEU A 228 6.39 22.44 28.90
CA LEU A 228 5.97 23.26 27.76
C LEU A 228 7.15 24.00 27.13
N GLU A 229 8.06 24.55 27.91
CA GLU A 229 9.27 25.16 27.37
C GLU A 229 10.20 24.12 26.71
N LYS A 230 10.32 22.92 27.29
CA LYS A 230 11.09 21.81 26.68
C LYS A 230 10.49 21.34 25.35
N THR A 231 9.16 21.23 25.25
CA THR A 231 8.50 20.82 24.01
C THR A 231 8.58 21.91 22.94
N LYS A 232 8.52 23.19 23.32
CA LYS A 232 8.79 24.30 22.40
C LYS A 232 10.20 24.26 21.81
N THR A 233 11.23 24.01 22.63
CA THR A 233 12.61 23.92 22.12
C THR A 233 12.78 22.73 21.18
N GLN A 234 12.24 21.56 21.54
CA GLN A 234 12.24 20.38 20.67
C GLN A 234 11.50 20.63 19.34
N LEU A 235 10.37 21.33 19.37
CA LEU A 235 9.65 21.72 18.16
C LEU A 235 10.49 22.66 17.29
N ALA A 236 11.15 23.65 17.88
CA ALA A 236 12.03 24.56 17.14
C ALA A 236 13.21 23.81 16.48
N ASP A 237 13.80 22.83 17.17
CA ASP A 237 14.91 22.05 16.64
C ASP A 237 14.48 21.09 15.54
N THR A 238 13.33 20.44 15.67
CA THR A 238 12.76 19.59 14.61
C THR A 238 12.37 20.41 13.38
N GLN A 239 11.83 21.62 13.55
CA GLN A 239 11.56 22.54 12.43
C GLN A 239 12.84 22.94 11.69
N LYS A 240 13.93 23.25 12.41
CA LYS A 240 15.24 23.54 11.79
C LYS A 240 15.77 22.32 11.02
N ALA A 241 15.70 21.13 11.61
CA ALA A 241 16.14 19.89 10.96
C ALA A 241 15.35 19.63 9.67
N LEU A 242 14.02 19.77 9.73
CA LEU A 242 13.14 19.58 8.58
C LEU A 242 13.41 20.62 7.47
N ALA A 243 13.68 21.87 7.81
CA ALA A 243 14.07 22.89 6.83
C ALA A 243 15.37 22.53 6.10
N LEU A 244 16.38 22.03 6.84
CA LEU A 244 17.63 21.54 6.26
C LEU A 244 17.41 20.33 5.35
N THR A 245 16.62 19.34 5.79
CA THR A 245 16.31 18.15 5.00
C THR A 245 15.55 18.50 3.73
N ARG A 246 14.58 19.44 3.78
CA ARG A 246 13.89 19.94 2.57
C ARG A 246 14.87 20.60 1.61
N ALA A 247 15.74 21.48 2.10
CA ALA A 247 16.74 22.14 1.27
C ALA A 247 17.72 21.14 0.60
N MET A 248 18.08 20.06 1.31
CA MET A 248 18.89 18.97 0.75
C MET A 248 18.15 18.21 -0.34
N HIS A 249 16.91 17.77 -0.09
CA HIS A 249 16.10 17.08 -1.10
C HIS A 249 15.84 17.97 -2.33
N ASP A 250 15.59 19.27 -2.15
CA ASP A 250 15.43 20.21 -3.27
C ASP A 250 16.71 20.36 -4.09
N LYS A 251 17.88 20.26 -3.43
CA LYS A 251 19.18 20.26 -4.12
C LYS A 251 19.38 18.96 -4.90
N GLU A 252 19.15 17.81 -4.28
CA GLU A 252 19.28 16.49 -4.92
C GLU A 252 18.29 16.34 -6.10
N THR A 253 17.05 16.77 -5.93
CA THR A 253 16.02 16.76 -6.98
C THR A 253 16.45 17.61 -8.17
N ARG A 254 17.00 18.81 -7.92
CA ARG A 254 17.55 19.67 -8.99
C ARG A 254 18.74 19.02 -9.69
N GLN A 255 19.62 18.33 -8.95
CA GLN A 255 20.75 17.60 -9.53
C GLN A 255 20.28 16.42 -10.40
N LEU A 256 19.30 15.64 -9.94
CA LEU A 256 18.69 14.56 -10.72
C LEU A 256 18.02 15.07 -11.99
N ALA A 257 17.23 16.15 -11.89
CA ALA A 257 16.58 16.77 -13.04
C ALA A 257 17.61 17.26 -14.08
N ALA A 258 18.72 17.87 -13.65
CA ALA A 258 19.80 18.28 -14.53
C ALA A 258 20.47 17.07 -15.22
N MET A 259 20.68 15.96 -14.52
CA MET A 259 21.21 14.73 -15.12
C MET A 259 20.25 14.11 -16.16
N ILE A 260 18.94 14.12 -15.88
CA ILE A 260 17.92 13.64 -16.84
C ILE A 260 17.89 14.54 -18.09
N GLN A 261 17.97 15.86 -17.91
CA GLN A 261 18.04 16.78 -19.05
C GLN A 261 19.30 16.55 -19.89
N LEU A 262 20.44 16.30 -19.25
CA LEU A 262 21.69 15.96 -19.92
C LEU A 262 21.57 14.64 -20.71
N SER A 263 20.99 13.60 -20.10
CA SER A 263 20.80 12.32 -20.78
C SER A 263 19.83 12.44 -21.95
N HIS A 264 18.74 13.19 -21.81
CA HIS A 264 17.82 13.51 -22.91
C HIS A 264 18.54 14.27 -24.05
N ALA A 265 19.42 15.21 -23.72
CA ALA A 265 20.20 15.93 -24.72
C ALA A 265 21.18 15.00 -25.46
N GLN A 266 21.85 14.10 -24.74
CA GLN A 266 22.74 13.09 -25.33
C GLN A 266 21.99 12.12 -26.25
N VAL A 267 20.84 11.60 -25.80
CA VAL A 267 19.99 10.72 -26.63
C VAL A 267 19.53 11.45 -27.89
N ARG A 268 19.08 12.70 -27.76
CA ARG A 268 18.70 13.52 -28.93
C ARG A 268 19.86 13.69 -29.89
N GLN A 269 21.06 13.98 -29.40
CA GLN A 269 22.26 14.11 -30.23
C GLN A 269 22.61 12.81 -30.96
N VAL A 270 22.50 11.66 -30.30
CA VAL A 270 22.71 10.34 -30.93
C VAL A 270 21.67 10.07 -32.01
N LEU A 271 20.40 10.37 -31.75
CA LEU A 271 19.32 10.21 -32.73
C LEU A 271 19.52 11.13 -33.94
N GLU A 272 19.86 12.41 -33.73
CA GLU A 272 20.17 13.36 -34.80
C GLU A 272 21.40 12.94 -35.62
N ALA A 273 22.46 12.43 -34.96
CA ALA A 273 23.63 11.90 -35.63
C ALA A 273 23.30 10.65 -36.44
N SER A 274 22.48 9.74 -35.89
CA SER A 274 22.02 8.54 -36.59
C SER A 274 21.13 8.90 -37.79
N GLN A 275 20.26 9.89 -37.64
CA GLN A 275 19.41 10.38 -38.73
C GLN A 275 20.26 11.00 -39.84
N LYS A 276 21.23 11.88 -39.51
CA LYS A 276 22.17 12.44 -40.48
C LYS A 276 23.01 11.36 -41.17
N ALA A 277 23.45 10.34 -40.44
CA ALA A 277 24.16 9.19 -41.02
C ALA A 277 23.27 8.40 -41.99
N SER A 278 21.99 8.20 -41.65
CA SER A 278 21.00 7.56 -42.53
C SER A 278 20.69 8.41 -43.77
N GLU A 279 20.58 9.72 -43.63
CA GLU A 279 20.35 10.67 -44.74
C GLU A 279 21.56 10.72 -45.68
N ASN A 280 22.78 10.73 -45.14
CA ASN A 280 24.01 10.66 -45.94
C ASN A 280 24.18 9.31 -46.65
N ALA A 281 23.69 8.21 -46.07
CA ALA A 281 23.68 6.89 -46.72
C ALA A 281 22.59 6.78 -47.80
N ALA A 282 21.49 7.52 -47.67
CA ALA A 282 20.39 7.58 -48.64
C ALA A 282 20.61 8.63 -49.75
N ASP A 283 21.63 9.49 -49.65
CA ASP A 283 21.95 10.48 -50.70
C ASP A 283 22.64 9.79 -51.90
N PRO A 284 22.01 9.77 -53.09
CA PRO A 284 22.56 9.11 -54.28
C PRO A 284 23.88 9.71 -54.79
N ARG A 285 24.31 10.87 -54.27
CA ARG A 285 25.64 11.45 -54.55
C ARG A 285 26.77 10.76 -53.77
N HIS A 286 26.53 10.33 -52.53
CA HIS A 286 27.53 9.61 -51.73
C HIS A 286 27.74 8.17 -52.20
N GLN A 287 26.68 7.50 -52.66
CA GLN A 287 26.78 6.16 -53.25
C GLN A 287 27.59 6.18 -54.56
N ARG A 288 27.43 7.22 -55.40
CA ARG A 288 28.27 7.42 -56.61
C ARG A 288 29.74 7.73 -56.28
N GLN A 289 30.04 8.42 -55.18
CA GLN A 289 31.42 8.66 -54.75
C GLN A 289 32.12 7.37 -54.29
N LEU A 290 31.42 6.51 -53.52
CA LEU A 290 31.95 5.21 -53.09
C LEU A 290 32.16 4.24 -54.27
N GLU A 291 31.24 4.21 -55.23
CA GLU A 291 31.40 3.42 -56.46
C GLU A 291 32.52 3.94 -57.38
N SER A 292 32.79 5.25 -57.38
CA SER A 292 33.92 5.83 -58.11
C SER A 292 35.28 5.55 -57.47
N GLY A 293 35.34 5.44 -56.14
CA GLY A 293 36.56 5.07 -55.41
C GLY A 293 36.90 3.57 -55.52
N GLN A 294 35.89 2.69 -55.54
CA GLN A 294 36.12 1.25 -55.77
C GLN A 294 36.52 0.93 -57.22
N LYS A 295 36.09 1.73 -58.21
CA LYS A 295 36.53 1.56 -59.61
C LYS A 295 37.99 1.97 -59.86
N THR A 296 38.59 2.80 -59.01
CA THR A 296 40.00 3.19 -59.14
C THR A 296 40.98 2.15 -58.59
N ASP A 297 40.59 1.35 -57.60
CA ASP A 297 41.49 0.32 -57.04
C ASP A 297 41.54 -0.97 -57.87
N PHE A 298 40.48 -1.29 -58.62
CA PHE A 298 40.50 -2.47 -59.51
C PHE A 298 41.33 -2.28 -60.80
N LYS A 299 41.77 -1.05 -61.12
CA LYS A 299 42.67 -0.77 -62.25
C LYS A 299 44.15 -0.78 -61.90
N ARG A 300 44.52 -1.01 -60.63
CA ARG A 300 45.93 -1.07 -60.17
C ARG A 300 46.52 -2.47 -60.08
N PHE A 301 45.74 -3.51 -60.39
CA PHE A 301 46.22 -4.89 -60.51
C PHE A 301 45.91 -5.46 -61.91
N ARG A 302 46.56 -4.90 -62.93
CA ARG A 302 46.84 -5.58 -64.20
C ARG A 302 48.06 -4.97 -64.87
#